data_AF-A0A3D3EEL3-F1
#
_entry.id   AF-A0A3D3EEL3-F1
#
_cell.length_a   1.000
_cell.length_b   1.000
_cell.length_c   1.000
_cell.angle_alpha   90.00
_cell.angle_beta   90.00
_cell.angle_gamma   90.00
#
_symmetry.space_group_name_H-M   'P 1'
#
loop_
_entity.id
_entity.type
_entity.pdbx_description
1 polymer ?
#
loop_
_entity_poly.entity_id
_entity_poly.type
_entity_poly.pdbx_seq_one_letter_code
_entity_poly.pdbx_strand_id
1 'polypeptide(L)'
;EHEDIRGEIGAKRVLGLPVNCVSHKERIWLATAIYHRYVGHKTNKSRPSELGAILGQRRRSEAATIGLGLRFALMFSGGTANCLGYLSLTNEAGVLKLHVTEQGRSVLDKHSCRRFAQLAQSASLIPEIEQAQN
;
A
#
# COMPACT_ATOMS: atom_id res chain seq x y z
N GLU A 1 17.29 -0.85 13.48
CA GLU A 1 15.95 -1.49 13.44
C GLU A 1 15.97 -2.62 12.41
N HIS A 2 15.60 -3.85 12.80
CA HIS A 2 15.52 -4.99 11.89
C HIS A 2 14.32 -4.83 10.96
N GLU A 3 14.48 -5.08 9.64
CA GLU A 3 13.40 -4.83 8.67
C GLU A 3 12.11 -5.62 8.98
N ASP A 4 12.26 -6.79 9.59
CA ASP A 4 11.15 -7.71 9.85
C ASP A 4 10.17 -7.25 10.92
N ILE A 5 10.55 -6.33 11.82
CA ILE A 5 9.70 -5.84 12.91
C ILE A 5 9.01 -4.50 12.60
N ARG A 6 9.38 -3.84 11.49
CA ARG A 6 8.87 -2.51 11.14
C ARG A 6 7.35 -2.48 10.98
N GLY A 7 6.76 -3.54 10.43
CA GLY A 7 5.31 -3.66 10.30
C GLY A 7 4.59 -3.71 11.64
N GLU A 8 5.10 -4.52 12.56
CA GLU A 8 4.56 -4.64 13.92
C GLU A 8 4.70 -3.32 14.70
N ILE A 9 5.90 -2.73 14.69
CA ILE A 9 6.17 -1.45 15.36
C ILE A 9 5.28 -0.35 14.79
N GLY A 10 5.18 -0.24 13.46
CA GLY A 10 4.35 0.77 12.81
C GLY A 10 2.88 0.64 13.19
N ALA A 11 2.34 -0.58 13.21
CA ALA A 11 0.96 -0.83 13.63
C ALA A 11 0.75 -0.53 15.12
N LYS A 12 1.65 -0.97 16.01
CA LYS A 12 1.59 -0.68 17.46
C LYS A 12 1.64 0.81 17.75
N ARG A 13 2.46 1.58 17.01
CA ARG A 13 2.49 3.05 17.13
C ARG A 13 1.11 3.64 16.83
N VAL A 14 0.47 3.26 15.72
CA VAL A 14 -0.89 3.73 15.36
C VAL A 14 -1.92 3.36 16.43
N LEU A 15 -1.88 2.11 16.93
CA LEU A 15 -2.78 1.63 17.97
C LEU A 15 -2.61 2.42 19.29
N GLY A 16 -1.39 2.85 19.61
CA GLY A 16 -1.09 3.63 20.81
C GLY A 16 -1.27 5.14 20.69
N LEU A 17 -1.60 5.69 19.52
CA LEU A 17 -1.73 7.14 19.34
C LEU A 17 -2.91 7.70 20.16
N PRO A 18 -2.74 8.72 21.02
CA PRO A 18 -3.85 9.35 21.75
C PRO A 18 -4.60 10.37 20.86
N VAL A 19 -5.11 9.93 19.71
CA VAL A 19 -5.87 10.79 18.78
C VAL A 19 -7.36 10.77 19.13
N ASN A 20 -7.92 11.95 19.36
CA ASN A 20 -9.36 12.18 19.42
C ASN A 20 -9.98 12.07 18.02
N CYS A 21 -11.30 11.89 17.95
CA CYS A 21 -12.07 11.81 16.70
C CYS A 21 -11.76 10.62 15.78
N VAL A 22 -11.10 9.58 16.28
CA VAL A 22 -10.87 8.31 15.56
C VAL A 22 -11.41 7.15 16.41
N SER A 23 -12.42 6.46 15.90
CA SER A 23 -12.98 5.27 16.55
C SER A 23 -11.95 4.15 16.64
N HIS A 24 -12.17 3.20 17.55
CA HIS A 24 -11.31 2.03 17.67
C HIS A 24 -11.20 1.24 16.35
N LYS A 25 -12.31 1.12 15.61
CA LYS A 25 -12.33 0.46 14.29
C LYS A 25 -11.49 1.19 13.25
N GLU A 26 -11.55 2.51 13.19
CA GLU A 26 -10.75 3.31 12.27
C GLU A 26 -9.26 3.25 12.61
N ARG A 27 -8.93 3.22 13.91
CA ARG A 27 -7.55 3.04 14.38
C ARG A 27 -6.98 1.68 13.98
N ILE A 28 -7.74 0.60 14.15
CA ILE A 28 -7.35 -0.73 13.67
C ILE A 28 -7.18 -0.71 12.16
N TRP A 29 -8.12 -0.10 11.42
CA TRP A 29 -8.05 0.00 9.95
C TRP A 29 -6.75 0.71 9.49
N LEU A 30 -6.41 1.83 10.12
CA LEU A 30 -5.17 2.56 9.84
C LEU A 30 -3.92 1.72 10.22
N ALA A 31 -3.94 1.05 11.37
CA ALA A 31 -2.85 0.18 11.78
C ALA A 31 -2.65 -1.00 10.82
N THR A 32 -3.73 -1.58 10.30
CA THR A 32 -3.69 -2.61 9.24
C THR A 32 -3.08 -2.08 7.94
N ALA A 33 -3.43 -0.85 7.51
CA ALA A 33 -2.83 -0.24 6.33
C ALA A 33 -1.31 -0.02 6.50
N ILE A 34 -0.89 0.51 7.66
CA ILE A 34 0.54 0.71 7.96
C ILE A 34 1.29 -0.62 8.07
N TYR A 35 0.67 -1.65 8.65
CA TYR A 35 1.25 -2.99 8.69
C TYR A 35 1.57 -3.51 7.27
N HIS A 36 0.59 -3.47 6.36
CA HIS A 36 0.75 -3.95 4.99
C HIS A 36 1.68 -3.08 4.14
N ARG A 37 1.82 -1.78 4.45
CA ARG A 37 2.85 -0.91 3.84
C ARG A 37 4.26 -1.48 4.02
N TYR A 38 4.59 -1.97 5.22
CA TYR A 38 5.91 -2.55 5.50
C TYR A 38 6.01 -4.03 5.08
N VAL A 39 4.99 -4.83 5.39
CA VAL A 39 5.05 -6.30 5.29
C VAL A 39 4.65 -6.80 3.89
N GLY A 40 3.79 -6.08 3.19
CA GLY A 40 3.10 -6.57 2.00
C GLY A 40 2.16 -7.72 2.34
N HIS A 41 2.14 -8.78 1.52
CA HIS A 41 1.30 -9.97 1.72
C HIS A 41 1.94 -11.09 2.54
N LYS A 42 3.11 -10.87 3.14
CA LYS A 42 3.80 -11.93 3.89
C LYS A 42 2.97 -12.33 5.12
N THR A 43 2.69 -13.63 5.26
CA THR A 43 1.93 -14.20 6.39
C THR A 43 2.83 -14.64 7.54
N ASN A 44 4.13 -14.83 7.29
CA ASN A 44 5.11 -15.32 8.26
C ASN A 44 5.79 -14.21 9.09
N LYS A 45 5.19 -13.03 9.17
CA LYS A 45 5.74 -11.89 9.91
C LYS A 45 4.92 -11.63 11.16
N SER A 46 5.60 -11.15 12.20
CA SER A 46 4.96 -10.81 13.47
C SER A 46 3.88 -9.76 13.24
N ARG A 47 2.69 -10.00 13.80
CA ARG A 47 1.49 -9.18 13.61
C ARG A 47 0.84 -8.94 14.97
N PRO A 48 0.49 -7.68 15.33
CA PRO A 48 -0.26 -7.41 16.54
C PRO A 48 -1.60 -8.16 16.53
N SER A 49 -1.97 -8.76 17.66
CA SER A 49 -3.19 -9.57 17.78
C SER A 49 -4.46 -8.73 17.56
N GLU A 50 -4.39 -7.44 17.90
CA GLU A 50 -5.46 -6.45 17.76
C GLU A 50 -5.87 -6.25 16.29
N LEU A 51 -4.96 -6.47 15.32
CA LEU A 51 -5.29 -6.36 13.89
C LEU A 51 -6.23 -7.47 13.42
N GLY A 52 -6.32 -8.57 14.17
CA GLY A 52 -7.27 -9.65 13.88
C GLY A 52 -8.70 -9.33 14.30
N ALA A 53 -8.91 -8.28 15.10
CA ALA A 53 -10.16 -8.03 15.79
C ALA A 53 -11.09 -7.05 15.05
N ILE A 54 -12.41 -7.21 15.27
CA ILE A 54 -13.50 -6.24 15.05
C ILE A 54 -13.75 -5.77 13.58
N LEU A 55 -12.76 -5.76 12.70
CA LEU A 55 -12.93 -5.40 11.29
C LEU A 55 -13.53 -6.56 10.50
N GLY A 56 -14.64 -6.30 9.82
CA GLY A 56 -15.18 -7.21 8.81
C GLY A 56 -14.22 -7.39 7.63
N GLN A 57 -14.41 -8.47 6.86
CA GLN A 57 -13.51 -8.85 5.77
C GLN A 57 -13.28 -7.73 4.76
N ARG A 58 -14.34 -7.05 4.32
CA ARG A 58 -14.25 -5.92 3.36
C ARG A 58 -13.28 -4.83 3.85
N ARG A 59 -13.44 -4.38 5.09
CA ARG A 59 -12.60 -3.32 5.68
C ARG A 59 -11.14 -3.74 5.82
N ARG A 60 -10.88 -5.02 6.13
CA ARG A 60 -9.52 -5.57 6.18
C ARG A 60 -8.87 -5.58 4.79
N SER A 61 -9.59 -6.02 3.78
CA SER A 61 -9.12 -6.01 2.38
C SER A 61 -8.84 -4.59 1.89
N GLU A 62 -9.72 -3.63 2.20
CA GLU A 62 -9.52 -2.21 1.89
C GLU A 62 -8.25 -1.66 2.54
N ALA A 63 -8.07 -1.87 3.84
CA ALA A 63 -6.87 -1.42 4.56
C ALA A 63 -5.59 -2.03 3.97
N ALA A 64 -5.61 -3.33 3.66
CA ALA A 64 -4.48 -4.01 3.02
C ALA A 64 -4.15 -3.42 1.65
N THR A 65 -5.18 -3.16 0.83
CA THR A 65 -5.04 -2.53 -0.49
C THR A 65 -4.39 -1.15 -0.39
N ILE A 66 -4.85 -0.31 0.55
CA ILE A 66 -4.24 1.00 0.81
C ILE A 66 -2.78 0.85 1.26
N GLY A 67 -2.48 -0.09 2.16
CA GLY A 67 -1.11 -0.38 2.58
C GLY A 67 -0.18 -0.75 1.43
N LEU A 68 -0.65 -1.60 0.51
CA LEU A 68 0.09 -2.00 -0.69
C LEU A 68 0.25 -0.84 -1.68
N GLY A 69 -0.75 0.04 -1.78
CA GLY A 69 -0.66 1.28 -2.56
C GLY A 69 0.43 2.19 -2.03
N LEU A 70 0.46 2.44 -0.71
CA LEU A 70 1.53 3.20 -0.06
C LEU A 70 2.91 2.55 -0.25
N ARG A 71 2.97 1.22 -0.25
CA ARG A 71 4.19 0.46 -0.50
C ARG A 71 4.70 0.64 -1.93
N PHE A 72 3.80 0.57 -2.91
CA PHE A 72 4.12 0.83 -4.31
C PHE A 72 4.57 2.29 -4.51
N ALA A 73 3.80 3.26 -4.00
CA ALA A 73 4.12 4.68 -4.11
C ALA A 73 5.50 5.02 -3.51
N LEU A 74 5.85 4.43 -2.36
CA LEU A 74 7.18 4.61 -1.77
C LEU A 74 8.29 3.97 -2.61
N MET A 75 8.05 2.79 -3.17
CA MET A 75 9.02 2.09 -4.03
C MET A 75 9.30 2.89 -5.30
N PHE A 76 8.25 3.42 -5.94
CA PHE A 76 8.40 4.25 -7.13
C PHE A 76 9.04 5.60 -6.81
N SER A 77 8.56 6.32 -5.80
CA SER A 77 9.07 7.67 -5.51
C SER A 77 10.47 7.71 -4.92
N GLY A 78 10.98 6.58 -4.40
CA GLY A 78 12.21 6.56 -3.61
C GLY A 78 12.14 7.45 -2.36
N GLY A 79 10.94 7.84 -1.91
CA GLY A 79 10.73 8.80 -0.82
C GLY A 79 10.70 10.28 -1.26
N THR A 80 10.84 10.58 -2.55
CA THR A 80 10.78 11.95 -3.08
C THR A 80 9.37 12.27 -3.57
N ALA A 81 8.68 13.19 -2.88
CA ALA A 81 7.28 13.51 -3.17
C ALA A 81 7.04 13.94 -4.63
N ASN A 82 7.97 14.71 -5.23
CA ASN A 82 7.85 15.21 -6.61
C ASN A 82 7.73 14.07 -7.64
N CYS A 83 8.34 12.91 -7.37
CA CYS A 83 8.26 11.76 -8.28
C CYS A 83 6.84 11.21 -8.37
N LEU A 84 5.98 11.38 -7.36
CA LEU A 84 4.59 10.91 -7.42
C LEU A 84 3.77 11.63 -8.49
N GLY A 85 4.15 12.85 -8.88
CA GLY A 85 3.52 13.59 -9.98
C GLY A 85 3.74 12.93 -11.35
N TYR A 86 4.63 11.95 -11.45
CA TYR A 86 4.88 11.20 -12.68
C TYR A 86 3.93 10.01 -12.88
N LEU A 87 3.06 9.74 -11.91
CA LEU A 87 2.12 8.62 -11.93
C LEU A 87 0.67 9.10 -11.89
N SER A 88 -0.19 8.41 -12.62
CA SER A 88 -1.62 8.40 -12.33
C SER A 88 -2.18 6.97 -12.40
N LEU A 89 -3.25 6.73 -11.63
CA LEU A 89 -3.94 5.45 -11.59
C LEU A 89 -5.37 5.66 -12.07
N THR A 90 -5.81 4.84 -13.02
CA THR A 90 -7.23 4.74 -13.40
C THR A 90 -7.72 3.31 -13.17
N ASN A 91 -9.00 3.17 -12.81
CA ASN A 91 -9.66 1.89 -12.65
C ASN A 91 -10.85 1.84 -13.61
N GLU A 92 -10.71 1.06 -14.67
CA GLU A 92 -11.71 0.95 -15.73
C GLU A 92 -11.89 -0.52 -16.09
N ALA A 93 -13.14 -0.97 -16.18
CA ALA A 93 -13.50 -2.33 -16.60
C ALA A 93 -12.75 -3.47 -15.85
N GLY A 94 -12.43 -3.28 -14.57
CA GLY A 94 -11.71 -4.29 -13.77
C GLY A 94 -10.18 -4.30 -13.98
N VAL A 95 -9.65 -3.30 -14.69
CA VAL A 95 -8.23 -3.09 -14.92
C VAL A 95 -7.77 -1.89 -14.11
N LEU A 96 -6.70 -2.08 -13.32
CA LEU A 96 -5.96 -0.98 -12.71
C LEU A 96 -4.86 -0.59 -13.69
N LYS A 97 -4.99 0.59 -14.29
CA LYS A 97 -4.01 1.14 -15.23
C LYS A 97 -3.07 2.09 -14.51
N LEU A 98 -1.77 1.87 -14.68
CA LEU A 98 -0.71 2.78 -14.26
C LEU A 98 -0.23 3.59 -15.46
N HIS A 99 -0.53 4.87 -15.45
CA HIS A 99 0.01 5.82 -16.41
C HIS A 99 1.32 6.38 -15.87
N VAL A 100 2.37 6.30 -16.68
CA VAL A 100 3.69 6.83 -16.34
C VAL A 100 4.10 7.88 -17.38
N THR A 101 4.36 9.09 -16.90
CA THR A 101 4.94 10.17 -17.73
C THR A 101 6.33 9.81 -18.23
N GLU A 102 6.83 10.50 -19.24
CA GLU A 102 8.16 10.27 -19.79
C GLU A 102 9.26 10.36 -18.72
N GLN A 103 9.19 11.37 -17.84
CA GLN A 103 10.13 11.59 -16.74
C GLN A 103 10.12 10.43 -15.72
N GLY A 104 8.96 9.79 -15.53
CA GLY A 104 8.81 8.65 -14.62
C GLY A 104 9.33 7.32 -15.15
N ARG A 105 9.60 7.21 -16.47
CA ARG A 105 9.99 5.94 -17.11
C ARG A 105 11.29 5.36 -16.55
N SER A 106 12.28 6.22 -16.34
CA SER A 106 13.59 5.81 -15.81
C SER A 106 13.53 5.30 -14.36
N VAL A 107 12.49 5.71 -13.63
CA VAL A 107 12.25 5.33 -12.24
C VAL A 107 11.45 4.03 -12.13
N LEU A 108 10.68 3.69 -13.17
CA LEU A 108 9.89 2.47 -13.20
C LEU A 108 10.76 1.24 -13.47
N ASP A 109 11.14 0.55 -12.40
CA ASP A 109 11.93 -0.68 -12.46
C ASP A 109 11.07 -1.96 -12.28
N LYS A 110 11.72 -3.12 -12.42
CA LYS A 110 11.09 -4.44 -12.22
C LYS A 110 10.46 -4.58 -10.82
N HIS A 111 11.06 -3.96 -9.80
CA HIS A 111 10.54 -4.03 -8.45
C HIS A 111 9.25 -3.23 -8.29
N SER A 112 9.19 -2.03 -8.86
CA SER A 112 8.02 -1.16 -8.90
C SER A 112 6.87 -1.81 -9.66
N CYS A 113 7.13 -2.39 -10.85
CA CYS A 113 6.12 -3.15 -11.59
C CYS A 113 5.56 -4.31 -10.78
N ARG A 114 6.41 -5.05 -10.07
CA ARG A 114 5.96 -6.15 -9.19
C ARG A 114 5.09 -5.66 -8.03
N ARG A 115 5.41 -4.50 -7.43
CA ARG A 115 4.60 -3.92 -6.36
C ARG A 115 3.26 -3.39 -6.88
N PHE A 116 3.25 -2.82 -8.07
CA PHE A 116 2.02 -2.41 -8.74
C PHE A 116 1.10 -3.61 -9.00
N ALA A 117 1.64 -4.73 -9.50
CA ALA A 117 0.87 -5.96 -9.68
C ALA A 117 0.27 -6.48 -8.35
N GLN A 118 1.01 -6.38 -7.25
CA GLN A 118 0.50 -6.74 -5.91
C GLN A 118 -0.64 -5.83 -5.45
N LEU A 119 -0.53 -4.52 -5.72
CA LEU A 119 -1.62 -3.58 -5.47
C LEU A 119 -2.87 -3.96 -6.27
N ALA A 120 -2.75 -4.16 -7.59
CA ALA A 120 -3.87 -4.52 -8.45
C ALA A 120 -4.54 -5.82 -7.97
N GLN A 121 -3.74 -6.86 -7.67
CA GLN A 121 -4.26 -8.12 -7.14
C GLN A 121 -5.02 -7.94 -5.82
N SER A 122 -4.53 -7.10 -4.91
CA SER A 122 -5.23 -6.84 -3.64
C SER A 122 -6.57 -6.14 -3.81
N ALA A 123 -6.69 -5.33 -4.86
CA ALA A 123 -7.94 -4.68 -5.27
C ALA A 123 -8.83 -5.57 -6.15
N SER A 124 -8.42 -6.82 -6.44
CA SER A 124 -9.08 -7.72 -7.39
C SER A 124 -9.20 -7.13 -8.81
N LEU A 125 -8.14 -6.44 -9.24
CA LEU A 125 -8.03 -5.83 -10.57
C LEU A 125 -6.85 -6.44 -11.35
N ILE A 126 -6.94 -6.37 -12.68
CA ILE A 126 -5.86 -6.76 -13.59
C ILE A 126 -4.87 -5.59 -13.71
N PRO A 127 -3.55 -5.78 -13.52
CA PRO A 127 -2.58 -4.70 -13.68
C PRO A 127 -2.24 -4.45 -15.16
N GLU A 128 -2.27 -3.19 -15.57
CA GLU A 128 -1.83 -2.74 -16.89
C GLU A 128 -0.96 -1.48 -16.74
N ILE A 129 0.13 -1.37 -17.51
CA ILE A 129 1.05 -0.23 -17.44
C ILE A 129 1.05 0.47 -18.80
N GLU A 130 0.55 1.70 -18.83
CA GLU A 130 0.58 2.56 -20.01
C GLU A 130 1.73 3.56 -19.87
N GLN A 131 2.65 3.53 -20.85
CA GLN A 131 3.79 4.44 -20.91
C GLN A 131 3.55 5.44 -22.05
N ALA A 132 3.48 6.74 -21.74
CA ALA A 132 3.15 7.79 -22.71
C ALA A 132 4.04 7.71 -23.98
N GLN A 133 3.49 7.29 -25.13
CA GLN A 133 4.22 7.24 -26.38
C GLN A 133 4.59 8.66 -26.84
N ASN A 134 5.82 8.79 -27.36
CA ASN A 134 6.46 10.05 -27.77
C ASN A 134 5.57 10.99 -28.58
#